data_AF-A0A640W206-F1
#
_entry.id   AF-A0A640W206-F1
#
_cell.length_a   1.000
_cell.length_b   1.000
_cell.length_c   1.000
_cell.angle_alpha   90.00
_cell.angle_beta   90.00
_cell.angle_gamma   90.00
#
_symmetry.space_group_name_H-M   'P 1'
#
loop_
_entity.id
_entity.type
_entity.pdbx_description
1 polymer ?
#
loop_
_entity_poly.entity_id
_entity_poly.type
_entity_poly.pdbx_seq_one_letter_code
_entity_poly.pdbx_strand_id
1 'polypeptide(L)'
;MFAIAEQHMGAGRLRVICEDGKTRMARIPGKIKKRKWIKNGDLLIIKPWDFQDEKADVVYRYTPTQVANLVKRNLLPDNMNVFT
;
A
#
# COMPACT_ATOMS: atom_id res chain seq x y z
N MET A 1 -1.90 3.13 7.89
CA MET A 1 -1.30 4.16 7.02
C MET A 1 -1.55 3.77 5.58
N PHE A 2 -1.94 4.71 4.73
CA PHE A 2 -2.07 4.49 3.29
C PHE A 2 -0.69 4.41 2.62
N ALA A 3 -0.60 3.59 1.57
CA ALA A 3 0.58 3.50 0.72
C ALA A 3 0.23 3.01 -0.68
N ILE A 4 1.06 3.37 -1.67
CA ILE A 4 0.96 2.89 -3.05
C ILE A 4 2.05 1.84 -3.31
N ALA A 5 1.66 0.76 -3.97
CA ALA A 5 2.60 -0.26 -4.43
C ALA A 5 3.49 0.30 -5.55
N GLU A 6 4.80 0.37 -5.33
CA GLU A 6 5.75 0.86 -6.34
C GLU A 6 6.36 -0.29 -7.13
N GLN A 7 6.95 -1.28 -6.44
CA GLN A 7 7.70 -2.35 -7.10
C GLN A 7 7.74 -3.65 -6.27
N HIS A 8 7.57 -4.80 -6.92
CA HIS A 8 7.81 -6.11 -6.30
C HIS A 8 9.30 -6.38 -6.13
N MET A 9 9.72 -6.67 -4.90
CA MET A 9 11.13 -6.94 -4.55
C MET A 9 11.46 -8.44 -4.51
N GLY A 10 10.52 -9.30 -4.91
CA GLY A 10 10.64 -10.75 -4.74
C GLY A 10 10.49 -11.21 -3.29
N ALA A 11 10.55 -12.52 -3.05
CA ALA A 11 10.45 -13.14 -1.72
C ALA A 11 9.26 -12.68 -0.84
N GLY A 12 8.15 -12.27 -1.46
CA GLY A 12 6.97 -11.76 -0.73
C GLY A 12 7.15 -10.36 -0.15
N ARG A 13 8.08 -9.56 -0.69
CA ARG A 13 8.29 -8.16 -0.33
C ARG A 13 7.91 -7.22 -1.48
N LEU A 14 7.49 -6.03 -1.11
CA LEU A 14 7.02 -4.97 -1.99
C LEU A 14 7.58 -3.64 -1.49
N ARG A 15 8.12 -2.82 -2.39
CA ARG A 15 8.48 -1.44 -2.12
C ARG A 15 7.21 -0.58 -2.23
N VAL A 16 6.96 0.25 -1.23
CA VAL A 16 5.74 1.08 -1.15
C VAL A 16 6.07 2.53 -0.83
N ILE A 17 5.34 3.45 -1.46
CA ILE A 17 5.39 4.89 -1.18
C ILE A 17 4.25 5.21 -0.22
N CYS A 18 4.58 5.71 0.96
CA CYS A 18 3.64 5.93 2.04
C CYS A 18 3.07 7.35 2.02
N GLU A 19 1.91 7.56 2.66
CA GLU A 19 1.30 8.89 2.76
C GLU A 19 2.14 9.92 3.53
N ASP A 20 3.10 9.48 4.33
CA ASP A 20 4.05 10.35 5.04
C ASP A 20 5.27 10.75 4.18
N GLY A 21 5.28 10.40 2.89
CA GLY A 21 6.36 10.71 1.94
C GLY A 21 7.56 9.78 2.03
N LYS A 22 7.59 8.82 2.97
CA LYS A 22 8.67 7.84 3.08
C LYS A 22 8.42 6.62 2.19
N THR A 23 9.50 6.02 1.71
CA THR A 23 9.46 4.72 1.04
C THR A 23 9.79 3.63 2.04
N ARG A 24 8.98 2.56 2.08
CA ARG A 24 9.18 1.43 2.99
C ARG A 24 9.21 0.09 2.26
N MET A 25 9.87 -0.89 2.86
CA MET A 25 9.83 -2.27 2.42
C MET A 25 8.71 -3.01 3.14
N ALA A 26 7.60 -3.21 2.44
CA ALA A 26 6.44 -3.90 2.97
C ALA A 26 6.52 -5.42 2.73
N ARG A 27 6.32 -6.21 3.78
CA ARG A 27 6.12 -7.66 3.70
C ARG A 27 4.66 -7.95 3.35
N ILE A 28 4.44 -8.92 2.47
CA ILE A 28 3.10 -9.40 2.11
C ILE A 28 2.79 -10.65 2.95
N PRO A 29 1.89 -10.58 3.95
CA PRO A 29 1.51 -11.75 4.72
C PRO A 29 0.90 -12.83 3.82
N GLY A 30 1.12 -14.10 4.15
CA GLY A 30 0.62 -15.22 3.34
C GLY A 30 -0.90 -15.19 3.13
N LYS A 31 -1.66 -14.67 4.12
CA LYS A 31 -3.11 -14.46 4.03
C LYS A 31 -3.50 -13.50 2.89
N ILE A 32 -2.73 -12.43 2.70
CA ILE A 32 -2.92 -11.47 1.59
C ILE A 32 -2.50 -12.14 0.28
N LYS A 33 -1.30 -12.73 0.25
CA LYS A 33 -0.71 -13.37 -0.95
C LYS A 33 -1.64 -14.41 -1.57
N LYS A 34 -2.36 -15.19 -0.75
CA LYS A 34 -3.32 -16.21 -1.20
C LYS A 34 -4.65 -15.63 -1.74
N ARG A 35 -5.07 -14.45 -1.29
CA ARG A 35 -6.41 -13.89 -1.58
C ARG A 35 -6.41 -12.80 -2.63
N LYS A 36 -5.35 -11.99 -2.68
CA LYS A 36 -5.29 -10.76 -3.47
C LYS A 36 -3.92 -10.62 -4.11
N TRP A 37 -3.88 -10.62 -5.43
CA TRP A 37 -2.67 -10.32 -6.20
C TRP A 37 -2.40 -8.81 -6.21
N ILE A 38 -1.34 -8.35 -5.56
CA ILE A 38 -0.97 -6.92 -5.58
C ILE A 38 -0.25 -6.63 -6.88
N LYS A 39 -0.59 -5.52 -7.54
CA LYS A 39 0.11 -4.97 -8.70
C LYS A 39 0.72 -3.61 -8.35
N ASN A 40 1.68 -3.16 -9.15
CA ASN A 40 2.19 -1.79 -9.07
C ASN A 40 1.02 -0.80 -9.30
N GLY A 41 0.98 0.28 -8.50
CA GLY A 41 -0.10 1.26 -8.48
C GLY A 41 -1.29 0.93 -7.58
N ASP A 42 -1.35 -0.27 -7.00
CA ASP A 42 -2.44 -0.61 -6.07
C ASP A 42 -2.35 0.21 -4.77
N LEU A 43 -3.51 0.70 -4.30
CA LEU A 43 -3.64 1.34 -2.99
C LEU A 43 -3.73 0.29 -1.87
N LEU A 44 -2.87 0.46 -0.86
CA LEU A 44 -2.69 -0.46 0.26
C LEU A 44 -2.89 0.25 1.61
N ILE A 45 -3.27 -0.54 2.61
CA ILE A 45 -3.04 -0.21 4.02
C ILE A 45 -1.83 -0.98 4.48
N ILE A 46 -0.87 -0.26 5.05
CA ILE A 46 0.31 -0.81 5.68
C ILE A 46 0.35 -0.49 7.18
N LYS A 47 1.05 -1.34 7.92
CA LYS A 47 1.43 -1.15 9.31
C LYS A 47 2.95 -1.13 9.42
N PRO A 48 3.59 0.03 9.63
CA PRO A 48 5.02 0.12 9.93
C PRO A 48 5.38 -0.73 11.15
N TRP A 49 6.62 -1.20 11.21
CA TRP A 49 7.14 -1.89 12.38
C TRP A 49 7.62 -0.89 13.42
N ASP A 50 7.27 -1.14 14.69
CA ASP A 50 7.58 -0.22 15.79
C ASP A 50 9.10 -0.08 16.05
N PHE A 51 9.89 -1.09 15.66
CA PHE A 51 11.34 -1.15 15.87
C PHE A 51 12.18 -0.85 14.61
N GLN A 52 11.56 -0.81 13.43
CA GLN A 52 12.27 -0.52 12.17
C GLN A 52 11.32 0.21 11.21
N ASP A 53 11.40 1.54 11.20
CA ASP A 53 10.51 2.41 10.40
C ASP A 53 10.60 2.16 8.89
N GLU A 54 11.74 1.68 8.40
CA GLU A 54 11.94 1.32 6.99
C GLU A 54 11.11 0.10 6.54
N LYS A 55 10.54 -0.66 7.48
CA LYS A 55 9.78 -1.88 7.22
C LYS A 55 8.33 -1.76 7.65
N ALA A 56 7.48 -2.47 6.94
CA ALA A 56 6.06 -2.53 7.24
C ALA A 56 5.46 -3.90 6.86
N ASP A 57 4.25 -4.17 7.33
CA ASP A 57 3.43 -5.27 6.85
C ASP A 57 2.23 -4.73 6.06
N VAL A 58 1.89 -5.40 4.94
CA VAL A 58 0.66 -5.13 4.19
C VAL A 58 -0.54 -5.71 4.95
N VAL A 59 -1.47 -4.84 5.33
CA VAL A 59 -2.69 -5.21 6.06
C VAL A 59 -3.87 -5.40 5.12
N TYR A 60 -4.00 -4.53 4.11
CA TYR A 60 -5.12 -4.55 3.17
C TYR A 60 -4.73 -4.04 1.79
N ARG A 61 -5.44 -4.51 0.76
CA ARG A 61 -5.37 -4.00 -0.62
C ARG A 61 -6.77 -3.57 -1.05
N TYR A 62 -6.92 -2.31 -1.42
CA TYR A 62 -8.17 -1.79 -1.99
C TYR A 62 -8.38 -2.32 -3.41
N THR A 63 -9.65 -2.43 -3.81
CA THR A 63 -10.02 -2.65 -5.21
C THR A 63 -10.18 -1.32 -5.94
N PRO A 64 -10.08 -1.27 -7.27
CA PRO A 64 -10.27 -0.02 -8.02
C PRO A 64 -11.59 0.68 -7.69
N THR A 65 -12.69 -0.07 -7.52
CA THR A 65 -13.99 0.48 -7.11
C THR A 65 -13.96 1.10 -5.71
N GLN A 66 -13.26 0.48 -4.76
CA GLN A 66 -13.10 1.05 -3.42
C GLN A 66 -12.26 2.33 -3.45
N VAL A 67 -11.18 2.35 -4.26
CA VAL A 67 -10.35 3.53 -4.45
C VAL A 67 -11.18 4.68 -5.03
N ALA A 68 -11.96 4.43 -6.09
CA ALA A 68 -12.85 5.43 -6.68
C ALA A 68 -13.85 6.00 -5.67
N ASN A 69 -14.36 5.18 -4.75
CA ASN A 69 -15.23 5.65 -3.68
C ASN A 69 -14.50 6.48 -2.61
N LEU A 70 -13.22 6.18 -2.32
CA LEU A 70 -12.41 6.98 -1.41
C LEU A 70 -12.10 8.35 -2.00
N VAL A 71 -11.74 8.40 -3.30
CA VAL A 71 -11.50 9.65 -4.05
C VAL A 71 -12.76 10.52 -4.05
N LYS A 72 -13.92 9.95 -4.41
CA LYS A 72 -15.21 10.69 -4.41
C LYS A 72 -15.57 11.30 -3.05
N ARG A 73 -15.05 10.75 -1.96
CA ARG A 73 -15.31 11.19 -0.59
C ARG A 73 -14.21 12.09 -0.03
N ASN A 74 -13.17 12.41 -0.81
CA ASN A 74 -11.99 13.15 -0.35
C ASN A 74 -11.36 12.54 0.93
N LEU A 75 -11.27 11.21 0.98
CA LEU A 75 -10.69 10.47 2.10
C LEU A 75 -9.23 10.05 1.87
N LEU A 76 -8.67 10.35 0.71
CA LEU A 76 -7.26 10.13 0.42
C LEU A 76 -6.50 11.44 0.68
N PRO A 77 -5.28 11.35 1.23
CA PRO A 77 -4.43 12.53 1.36
C PRO A 77 -4.02 13.06 -0.02
N ASP A 78 -3.89 14.38 -0.14
CA ASP A 78 -3.70 15.08 -1.42
C ASP A 78 -2.47 14.60 -2.20
N ASN A 79 -1.41 14.23 -1.48
CA ASN A 79 -0.17 13.73 -2.04
C ASN A 79 -0.28 12.31 -2.63
N MET A 80 -1.44 11.66 -2.52
CA MET A 80 -1.70 10.30 -3.00
C MET A 80 -2.78 10.25 -4.10
N ASN A 81 -3.15 11.39 -4.68
CA ASN A 81 -4.00 11.43 -5.87
C ASN A 81 -3.23 10.96 -7.12
N VAL A 82 -3.07 9.65 -7.25
CA VAL A 82 -2.41 9.00 -8.39
C VAL A 82 -3.33 8.89 -9.63
N PHE A 83 -4.59 9.33 -9.51
CA PHE A 83 -5.58 9.33 -10.58
C PHE A 83 -5.80 10.77 -11.05
N THR A 84 -4.99 11.22 -12.01
CA THR A 84 -5.34 12.33 -12.92
C THR A 84 -5.95 11.74 -14.17
#